data_AF-A0A839IUL9-F1
#
_entry.id   AF-A0A839IUL9-F1
#
_cell.length_a   1.000
_cell.length_b   1.000
_cell.length_c   1.000
_cell.angle_alpha   90.00
_cell.angle_beta   90.00
_cell.angle_gamma   90.00
#
_symmetry.space_group_name_H-M   'P 1'
#
loop_
_entity.id
_entity.type
_entity.pdbx_description
1 polymer ?
#
loop_
_entity_poly.entity_id
_entity_poly.type
_entity_poly.pdbx_seq_one_letter_code
_entity_poly.pdbx_strand_id
1 'polypeptide(L)'
;MNLRLFRSQAAIQRSAWDQLHWTSPHAPGHQRPDSQWHDWLMNPSSLTRRLQAESQQIFRVEKTDQQILKPALNEASLLGMHSQQYALIRQVILYGQEQPWVFARTVIPLSTLNAGNRHLMRLGNRSLGSVLFKYSHIRRAPIQITRKNNRFTTDFIWGRRSIFEIHQAPLLVTELFLEPFADHSNLPDLKPGF
;
A
#
# COMPACT_ATOMS: atom_id res chain seq x y z
N MET A 1 0.24 -16.63 13.92
CA MET A 1 -0.34 -15.65 12.96
C MET A 1 -1.19 -16.38 11.93
N ASN A 2 -2.50 -16.12 11.89
CA ASN A 2 -3.44 -16.94 11.11
C ASN A 2 -3.52 -16.46 9.65
N LEU A 3 -2.79 -17.12 8.74
CA LEU A 3 -2.78 -16.85 7.29
C LEU A 3 -4.18 -16.89 6.66
N ARG A 4 -5.16 -17.54 7.33
CA ARG A 4 -6.57 -17.52 6.90
C ARG A 4 -7.20 -16.14 6.99
N LEU A 5 -6.78 -15.27 7.91
CA LEU A 5 -7.31 -13.90 8.04
C LEU A 5 -6.95 -13.01 6.84
N PHE A 6 -5.83 -13.29 6.18
CA PHE A 6 -5.41 -12.56 4.97
C PHE A 6 -5.96 -13.18 3.69
N ARG A 7 -6.05 -14.52 3.63
CA ARG A 7 -6.61 -15.26 2.48
C ARG A 7 -8.14 -15.23 2.41
N SER A 8 -8.84 -15.02 3.53
CA SER A 8 -10.29 -14.84 3.58
C SER A 8 -10.73 -13.37 3.38
N GLN A 9 -9.83 -12.49 2.92
CA GLN A 9 -10.14 -11.08 2.63
C GLN A 9 -10.87 -10.88 1.30
N ALA A 10 -11.97 -11.60 1.12
CA ALA A 10 -13.14 -11.02 0.49
C ALA A 10 -13.74 -9.84 1.32
N ALA A 11 -13.08 -9.44 2.43
CA ALA A 11 -13.70 -8.80 3.58
C ALA A 11 -12.91 -7.63 4.23
N ILE A 12 -11.90 -7.03 3.59
CA ILE A 12 -11.69 -5.60 3.90
C ILE A 12 -12.76 -4.86 3.11
N GLN A 13 -13.92 -4.66 3.74
CA GLN A 13 -15.01 -3.94 3.13
C GLN A 13 -14.50 -2.59 2.62
N ARG A 14 -15.01 -2.16 1.46
CA ARG A 14 -14.72 -0.84 0.86
C ARG A 14 -14.73 0.27 1.92
N SER A 15 -15.71 0.25 2.82
CA SER A 15 -15.91 1.21 3.90
C SER A 15 -14.83 1.19 4.99
N ALA A 16 -14.08 0.10 5.17
CA ALA A 16 -12.99 0.05 6.16
C ALA A 16 -11.81 0.93 5.74
N TRP A 17 -11.53 1.03 4.43
CA TRP A 17 -10.50 1.93 3.89
C TRP A 17 -10.83 3.41 4.10
N ASP A 18 -12.13 3.75 4.10
CA ASP A 18 -12.61 5.11 4.37
C ASP A 18 -12.39 5.54 5.82
N GLN A 19 -12.19 4.59 6.73
CA GLN A 19 -12.02 4.85 8.16
C GLN A 19 -10.57 5.14 8.56
N LEU A 20 -9.61 4.93 7.66
CA LEU A 20 -8.20 5.28 7.91
C LEU A 20 -8.00 6.79 7.81
N HIS A 21 -7.31 7.35 8.82
CA HIS A 21 -7.05 8.78 8.91
C HIS A 21 -5.71 9.12 8.26
N TRP A 22 -5.78 9.49 6.98
CA TRP A 22 -4.61 9.82 6.17
C TRP A 22 -4.18 11.27 6.36
N THR A 23 -2.90 11.49 6.64
CA THR A 23 -2.34 12.81 6.96
C THR A 23 -1.02 13.03 6.23
N SER A 24 -0.63 14.31 6.08
CA SER A 24 0.75 14.62 5.67
C SER A 24 1.70 14.22 6.82
N PRO A 25 2.88 13.65 6.53
CA PRO A 25 3.87 13.27 7.54
C PRO A 25 4.29 14.40 8.49
N HIS A 26 4.18 15.65 8.04
CA HIS A 26 4.56 16.84 8.79
C HIS A 26 3.36 17.64 9.31
N ALA A 27 2.13 17.10 9.21
CA ALA A 27 0.93 17.80 9.66
C ALA A 27 0.99 18.08 11.18
N PRO A 28 0.67 19.31 11.64
CA PRO A 28 0.57 19.63 13.05
C PRO A 28 -0.51 18.82 13.76
N GLY A 29 -0.32 18.49 15.05
CA GLY A 29 -1.34 17.82 15.87
C GLY A 29 -1.54 16.33 15.60
N HIS A 30 -0.77 15.74 14.68
CA HIS A 30 -0.80 14.30 14.41
C HIS A 30 0.42 13.59 14.98
N GLN A 31 0.22 12.34 15.41
CA GLN A 31 1.32 11.50 15.85
C GLN A 31 2.31 11.32 14.70
N ARG A 32 3.57 11.64 14.95
CA ARG A 32 4.64 11.48 13.99
C ARG A 32 5.28 10.10 14.14
N PRO A 33 5.70 9.47 13.04
CA PRO A 33 6.59 8.32 13.14
C PRO A 33 7.90 8.77 13.78
N ASP A 34 8.51 7.91 14.60
CA ASP A 34 9.91 8.11 14.99
C ASP A 34 10.84 8.02 13.76
N SER A 35 12.12 8.27 13.97
CA SER A 35 13.13 8.27 12.89
C SER A 35 13.20 6.97 12.10
N GLN A 36 13.00 5.81 12.73
CA GLN A 36 13.13 4.52 12.06
C GLN A 36 11.91 4.26 11.18
N TRP A 37 10.71 4.50 11.72
CA TRP A 37 9.48 4.45 10.93
C TRP A 37 9.46 5.51 9.84
N HIS A 38 9.95 6.71 10.12
CA HIS A 38 10.01 7.80 9.15
C HIS A 38 10.87 7.41 7.95
N ASP A 39 12.04 6.79 8.15
CA ASP A 39 12.88 6.33 7.05
C ASP A 39 12.14 5.31 6.16
N TRP A 40 11.47 4.31 6.74
CA TRP A 40 10.68 3.34 5.97
C TRP A 40 9.48 3.99 5.24
N LEU A 41 8.76 4.88 5.90
CA LEU A 41 7.56 5.51 5.35
C LEU A 41 7.89 6.51 4.26
N MET A 42 8.96 7.28 4.42
CA MET A 42 9.30 8.41 3.56
C MET A 42 10.33 8.07 2.49
N ASN A 43 10.82 6.82 2.46
CA ASN A 43 11.82 6.43 1.48
C ASN A 43 11.33 6.68 0.03
N PRO A 44 12.10 7.42 -0.79
CA PRO A 44 11.71 7.73 -2.17
C PRO A 44 11.96 6.57 -3.13
N SER A 45 12.78 5.58 -2.74
CA SER A 45 13.12 4.43 -3.57
C SER A 45 12.03 3.36 -3.57
N SER A 46 12.22 2.34 -4.41
CA SER A 46 11.29 1.21 -4.51
C SER A 46 11.20 0.44 -3.19
N LEU A 47 9.99 0.37 -2.60
CA LEU A 47 9.76 -0.46 -1.43
C LEU A 47 10.17 -1.91 -1.67
N THR A 48 9.86 -2.45 -2.86
CA THR A 48 10.26 -3.81 -3.22
C THR A 48 11.76 -4.00 -3.13
N ARG A 49 12.56 -3.07 -3.69
CA ARG A 49 14.03 -3.19 -3.65
C ARG A 49 14.55 -3.14 -2.22
N ARG A 50 13.97 -2.26 -1.40
CA ARG A 50 14.37 -2.13 0.01
C ARG A 50 14.00 -3.38 0.82
N LEU A 51 12.80 -3.91 0.67
CA LEU A 51 12.38 -5.16 1.32
C LEU A 51 13.21 -6.37 0.85
N GLN A 52 13.61 -6.43 -0.42
CA GLN A 52 14.52 -7.46 -0.91
C GLN A 52 15.88 -7.39 -0.22
N ALA A 53 16.42 -6.19 0.00
CA ALA A 53 17.67 -6.02 0.73
C ALA A 53 17.53 -6.45 2.20
N GLU A 54 16.46 -5.98 2.86
CA GLU A 54 16.14 -6.33 4.25
C GLU A 54 15.95 -7.85 4.43
N SER A 55 15.32 -8.51 3.47
CA SER A 55 15.03 -9.95 3.52
C SER A 55 16.20 -10.83 3.08
N GLN A 56 17.41 -10.29 2.91
CA GLN A 56 18.56 -11.02 2.34
C GLN A 56 18.22 -11.71 1.00
N GLN A 57 17.45 -11.02 0.14
CA GLN A 57 16.91 -11.50 -1.14
C GLN A 57 15.85 -12.61 -1.06
N ILE A 58 15.47 -13.05 0.15
CA ILE A 58 14.35 -14.00 0.36
C ILE A 58 13.03 -13.23 0.34
N PHE A 59 12.59 -12.84 -0.85
CA PHE A 59 11.41 -11.99 -1.05
C PHE A 59 10.44 -12.59 -2.06
N ARG A 60 9.14 -12.58 -1.75
CA ARG A 60 8.09 -12.95 -2.70
C ARG A 60 6.85 -12.09 -2.59
N VAL A 61 6.11 -12.02 -3.69
CA VAL A 61 4.80 -11.33 -3.74
C VAL A 61 3.71 -12.39 -3.93
N GLU A 62 2.68 -12.34 -3.11
CA GLU A 62 1.49 -13.17 -3.25
C GLU A 62 0.29 -12.29 -3.58
N LYS A 63 -0.33 -12.50 -4.73
CA LYS A 63 -1.59 -11.84 -5.07
C LYS A 63 -2.73 -12.49 -4.31
N THR A 64 -3.37 -11.73 -3.42
CA THR A 64 -4.50 -12.21 -2.63
C THR A 64 -5.82 -11.96 -3.33
N ASP A 65 -5.98 -10.82 -4.00
CA ASP A 65 -7.19 -10.50 -4.77
C ASP A 65 -6.90 -9.54 -5.94
N GLN A 66 -7.72 -9.60 -6.98
CA GLN A 66 -7.72 -8.65 -8.08
C GLN A 66 -9.06 -8.60 -8.80
N GLN A 67 -9.78 -7.49 -8.68
CA GLN A 67 -11.16 -7.34 -9.17
C GLN A 67 -11.45 -5.92 -9.67
N ILE A 68 -12.47 -5.77 -10.51
CA ILE A 68 -13.00 -4.46 -10.90
C ILE A 68 -14.10 -4.08 -9.91
N LEU A 69 -13.83 -3.11 -9.04
CA LEU A 69 -14.79 -2.64 -8.02
C LEU A 69 -14.75 -1.12 -7.93
N LYS A 70 -15.69 -0.53 -7.17
CA LYS A 70 -15.64 0.88 -6.80
C LYS A 70 -14.60 1.09 -5.69
N PRO A 71 -13.63 2.01 -5.85
CA PRO A 71 -12.68 2.35 -4.78
C PRO A 71 -13.38 2.91 -3.54
N ALA A 72 -12.70 2.89 -2.40
CA ALA A 72 -13.17 3.64 -1.23
C ALA A 72 -13.32 5.13 -1.57
N LEU A 73 -14.19 5.85 -0.88
CA LEU A 73 -14.46 7.26 -1.18
C LEU A 73 -13.20 8.12 -1.04
N ASN A 74 -12.37 7.86 -0.04
CA ASN A 74 -11.10 8.57 0.14
C ASN A 74 -10.07 8.25 -0.95
N GLU A 75 -10.12 7.05 -1.55
CA GLU A 75 -9.26 6.65 -2.67
C GLU A 75 -9.74 7.30 -3.97
N ALA A 76 -11.05 7.28 -4.22
CA ALA A 76 -11.67 7.89 -5.39
C ALA A 76 -11.44 9.41 -5.41
N SER A 77 -11.69 10.08 -4.28
CA SER A 77 -11.44 11.52 -4.15
C SER A 77 -9.97 11.87 -4.41
N LEU A 78 -9.03 11.11 -3.86
CA LEU A 78 -7.60 11.33 -4.05
C LEU A 78 -7.17 11.15 -5.52
N LEU A 79 -7.81 10.22 -6.25
CA LEU A 79 -7.56 9.98 -7.67
C LEU A 79 -8.36 10.91 -8.61
N GLY A 80 -9.13 11.87 -8.08
CA GLY A 80 -10.00 12.73 -8.90
C GLY A 80 -11.13 11.95 -9.59
N MET A 81 -11.51 10.80 -9.06
CA MET A 81 -12.57 9.95 -9.60
C MET A 81 -13.93 10.27 -8.97
N HIS A 82 -14.98 10.12 -9.77
CA HIS A 82 -16.35 10.11 -9.26
C HIS A 82 -16.62 8.83 -8.44
N SER A 83 -17.39 8.93 -7.36
CA SER A 83 -17.61 7.85 -6.38
C SER A 83 -18.27 6.57 -6.93
N GLN A 84 -18.87 6.67 -8.11
CA GLN A 84 -19.52 5.58 -8.83
C GLN A 84 -18.65 4.94 -9.92
N GLN A 85 -17.47 5.50 -10.21
CA GLN A 85 -16.55 4.93 -11.18
C GLN A 85 -15.87 3.67 -10.64
N TYR A 86 -15.60 2.75 -11.56
CA TYR A 86 -14.88 1.52 -11.27
C TYR A 86 -13.38 1.68 -11.49
N ALA A 87 -12.61 0.87 -10.78
CA ALA A 87 -11.17 0.74 -10.92
C ALA A 87 -10.80 -0.75 -10.82
N LEU A 88 -9.67 -1.12 -11.41
CA LEU A 88 -9.03 -2.37 -11.04
C LEU A 88 -8.39 -2.19 -9.67
N ILE A 89 -8.87 -2.96 -8.71
CA ILE A 89 -8.29 -3.07 -7.38
C ILE A 89 -7.46 -4.34 -7.34
N ARG A 90 -6.22 -4.21 -6.90
CA ARG A 90 -5.28 -5.31 -6.72
C ARG A 90 -4.74 -5.31 -5.31
N GLN A 91 -4.78 -6.45 -4.65
CA GLN A 91 -4.27 -6.65 -3.31
C GLN A 91 -3.19 -7.73 -3.31
N VAL A 92 -2.12 -7.49 -2.58
CA VAL A 92 -1.00 -8.41 -2.43
C VAL A 92 -0.43 -8.38 -1.03
N ILE A 93 0.27 -9.46 -0.69
CA ILE A 93 1.18 -9.49 0.43
C ILE A 93 2.61 -9.55 -0.11
N LEU A 94 3.48 -8.71 0.44
CA LEU A 94 4.92 -8.76 0.23
C LEU A 94 5.52 -9.53 1.41
N TYR A 95 6.14 -10.67 1.12
CA TYR A 95 6.79 -11.50 2.11
C TYR A 95 8.29 -11.28 2.09
N GLY A 96 8.90 -11.19 3.27
CA GLY A 96 10.35 -11.31 3.46
C GLY A 96 10.62 -12.44 4.45
N GLN A 97 11.56 -13.33 4.12
CA GLN A 97 11.88 -14.52 4.93
C GLN A 97 10.62 -15.33 5.30
N GLU A 98 9.71 -15.51 4.34
CA GLU A 98 8.40 -16.18 4.51
C GLU A 98 7.44 -15.54 5.54
N GLN A 99 7.74 -14.36 6.07
CA GLN A 99 6.85 -13.59 6.92
C GLN A 99 6.11 -12.50 6.11
N PRO A 100 4.80 -12.30 6.33
CA PRO A 100 4.04 -11.25 5.67
C PRO A 100 4.47 -9.90 6.24
N TRP A 101 5.17 -9.10 5.45
CA TRP A 101 5.72 -7.83 5.90
C TRP A 101 4.86 -6.64 5.54
N VAL A 102 4.30 -6.64 4.34
CA VAL A 102 3.49 -5.52 3.85
C VAL A 102 2.25 -6.05 3.15
N PHE A 103 1.10 -5.56 3.57
CA PHE A 103 -0.12 -5.67 2.78
C PHE A 103 -0.23 -4.45 1.87
N ALA A 104 -0.22 -4.67 0.55
CA ALA A 104 -0.29 -3.60 -0.42
C ALA A 104 -1.57 -3.67 -1.24
N ARG A 105 -2.21 -2.51 -1.41
CA ARG A 105 -3.39 -2.30 -2.22
C ARG A 105 -3.09 -1.28 -3.30
N THR A 106 -3.47 -1.59 -4.53
CA THR A 106 -3.36 -0.68 -5.67
C THR A 106 -4.74 -0.43 -6.25
N VAL A 107 -5.09 0.84 -6.44
CA VAL A 107 -6.30 1.27 -7.15
C VAL A 107 -5.88 1.86 -8.49
N ILE A 108 -6.29 1.22 -9.57
CA ILE A 108 -5.95 1.62 -10.93
C ILE A 108 -7.25 2.00 -11.66
N PRO A 109 -7.49 3.30 -11.89
CA PRO A 109 -8.63 3.76 -12.69
C PRO A 109 -8.71 3.04 -14.04
N LEU A 110 -9.92 2.75 -14.54
CA LEU A 110 -10.06 2.14 -15.86
C LEU A 110 -9.54 3.06 -16.98
N SER A 111 -9.62 4.39 -16.80
CA SER A 111 -8.97 5.37 -17.68
C SER A 111 -7.46 5.16 -17.73
N THR A 112 -6.82 4.91 -16.59
CA THR A 112 -5.38 4.61 -16.51
C THR A 112 -5.03 3.33 -17.25
N LEU A 113 -5.83 2.28 -17.14
CA LEU A 113 -5.64 1.05 -17.92
C LEU A 113 -5.78 1.30 -19.44
N ASN A 114 -6.76 2.12 -19.83
CA ASN A 114 -7.02 2.45 -21.23
C ASN A 114 -5.97 3.40 -21.83
N ALA A 115 -5.22 4.14 -21.01
CA ALA A 115 -4.07 4.96 -21.41
C ALA A 115 -2.78 4.14 -21.69
N GLY A 116 -2.91 2.93 -22.28
CA GLY A 116 -1.76 2.07 -22.61
C GLY A 116 -1.22 1.21 -21.45
N ASN A 117 -1.84 1.24 -20.27
CA ASN A 117 -1.34 0.52 -19.09
C ASN A 117 -2.01 -0.83 -18.83
N ARG A 118 -2.62 -1.47 -19.86
CA ARG A 118 -3.30 -2.77 -19.74
C ARG A 118 -2.41 -3.91 -19.21
N HIS A 119 -1.09 -3.80 -19.39
CA HIS A 119 -0.13 -4.75 -18.83
C HIS A 119 -0.21 -4.85 -17.29
N LEU A 120 -0.69 -3.80 -16.59
CA LEU A 120 -0.91 -3.80 -15.14
C LEU A 120 -1.97 -4.82 -14.71
N MET A 121 -2.90 -5.21 -15.58
CA MET A 121 -3.86 -6.28 -15.31
C MET A 121 -3.20 -7.66 -15.19
N ARG A 122 -2.01 -7.83 -15.79
CA ARG A 122 -1.28 -9.11 -15.93
C ARG A 122 -0.06 -9.18 -15.01
N LEU A 123 -0.07 -8.43 -13.90
CA LEU A 123 1.04 -8.45 -12.94
C LEU A 123 1.18 -9.79 -12.24
N GLY A 124 0.06 -10.46 -11.93
CA GLY A 124 0.08 -11.71 -11.15
C GLY A 124 0.82 -11.50 -9.83
N ASN A 125 1.80 -12.36 -9.55
CA ASN A 125 2.69 -12.33 -8.38
C ASN A 125 3.94 -11.48 -8.60
N ARG A 126 3.91 -10.47 -9.47
CA ARG A 126 5.00 -9.49 -9.61
C ARG A 126 4.72 -8.25 -8.77
N SER A 127 5.77 -7.61 -8.26
CA SER A 127 5.60 -6.34 -7.56
C SER A 127 5.23 -5.23 -8.55
N LEU A 128 4.37 -4.30 -8.13
CA LEU A 128 4.06 -3.12 -8.92
C LEU A 128 5.33 -2.26 -9.12
N GLY A 129 6.19 -2.19 -8.10
CA GLY A 129 7.49 -1.51 -8.19
C GLY A 129 8.34 -1.99 -9.36
N SER A 130 8.39 -3.31 -9.64
CA SER A 130 9.14 -3.85 -10.77
C SER A 130 8.67 -3.33 -12.14
N VAL A 131 7.44 -2.81 -12.22
CA VAL A 131 6.88 -2.17 -13.42
C VAL A 131 7.04 -0.67 -13.37
N LEU A 132 6.72 -0.04 -12.23
CA LEU A 132 6.86 1.40 -12.06
C LEU A 132 8.30 1.85 -12.38
N PHE A 133 9.29 1.25 -11.72
CA PHE A 133 10.68 1.71 -11.85
C PHE A 133 11.35 1.38 -13.19
N LYS A 134 10.64 0.77 -14.16
CA LYS A 134 11.11 0.65 -15.55
C LYS A 134 10.91 1.93 -16.35
N TYR A 135 10.01 2.81 -15.91
CA TYR A 135 9.70 4.06 -16.60
C TYR A 135 10.53 5.19 -15.98
N SER A 136 11.38 5.83 -16.80
CA SER A 136 12.26 6.94 -16.38
C SER A 136 11.51 8.19 -15.94
N HIS A 137 10.23 8.34 -16.31
CA HIS A 137 9.45 9.56 -16.11
C HIS A 137 8.29 9.42 -15.11
N ILE A 138 8.33 8.42 -14.22
CA ILE A 138 7.27 8.31 -13.21
C ILE A 138 7.31 9.49 -12.27
N ARG A 139 6.14 10.09 -12.08
CA ARG A 139 5.91 11.10 -11.07
C ARG A 139 5.19 10.47 -9.89
N ARG A 140 5.62 10.89 -8.69
CA ARG A 140 5.03 10.47 -7.43
C ARG A 140 4.50 11.71 -6.72
N ALA A 141 3.23 11.70 -6.34
CA ALA A 141 2.65 12.75 -5.50
C ALA A 141 3.18 12.65 -4.05
N PRO A 142 3.04 13.70 -3.22
CA PRO A 142 3.41 13.64 -1.81
C PRO A 142 2.77 12.45 -1.08
N ILE A 143 3.54 11.84 -0.19
CA ILE A 143 3.11 10.69 0.62
C ILE A 143 2.11 11.17 1.68
N GLN A 144 1.07 10.38 1.89
CA GLN A 144 0.24 10.44 3.09
C GLN A 144 0.50 9.22 3.97
N ILE A 145 0.45 9.40 5.30
CA ILE A 145 0.61 8.32 6.28
C ILE A 145 -0.64 8.17 7.15
N THR A 146 -0.83 6.98 7.70
CA THR A 146 -1.87 6.66 8.68
C THR A 146 -1.29 5.70 9.71
N ARG A 147 -1.82 5.74 10.92
CA ARG A 147 -1.60 4.68 11.92
C ARG A 147 -2.78 3.70 11.90
N LYS A 148 -2.57 2.49 12.41
CA LYS A 148 -3.68 1.57 12.70
C LYS A 148 -4.67 2.21 13.66
N ASN A 149 -5.93 1.95 13.39
CA ASN A 149 -7.03 2.21 14.30
C ASN A 149 -7.76 0.91 14.61
N ASN A 150 -8.58 0.91 15.66
CA ASN A 150 -9.29 -0.29 16.12
C ASN A 150 -10.38 -0.77 15.15
N ARG A 151 -10.65 -0.03 14.06
CA ARG A 151 -11.72 -0.36 13.11
C ARG A 151 -11.23 -1.09 11.87
N PHE A 152 -9.91 -1.08 11.63
CA PHE A 152 -9.29 -1.82 10.54
C PHE A 152 -8.81 -3.18 11.05
N THR A 153 -9.37 -4.26 10.50
CA THR A 153 -9.16 -5.63 11.01
C THR A 153 -7.78 -6.20 10.72
N THR A 154 -7.02 -5.59 9.81
CA THR A 154 -5.64 -6.01 9.54
C THR A 154 -4.71 -5.41 10.59
N ASP A 155 -3.90 -6.25 11.20
CA ASP A 155 -2.89 -5.84 12.16
C ASP A 155 -1.68 -5.25 11.43
N PHE A 156 -1.64 -3.91 11.39
CA PHE A 156 -0.53 -3.13 10.85
C PHE A 156 -0.08 -2.06 11.85
N ILE A 157 1.14 -1.55 11.75
CA ILE A 157 1.61 -0.46 12.62
C ILE A 157 1.38 0.89 11.92
N TRP A 158 1.98 1.05 10.74
CA TRP A 158 1.87 2.23 9.89
C TRP A 158 1.42 1.87 8.49
N GLY A 159 0.67 2.78 7.88
CA GLY A 159 0.34 2.76 6.47
C GLY A 159 0.87 4.00 5.79
N ARG A 160 1.25 3.86 4.53
CA ARG A 160 1.49 5.00 3.63
C ARG A 160 0.72 4.82 2.33
N ARG A 161 0.37 5.93 1.70
CA ARG A 161 -0.19 5.93 0.35
C ARG A 161 0.34 7.08 -0.49
N SER A 162 0.37 6.87 -1.79
CA SER A 162 0.86 7.85 -2.75
C SER A 162 0.25 7.62 -4.12
N ILE A 163 -0.06 8.71 -4.83
CA ILE A 163 -0.39 8.63 -6.25
C ILE A 163 0.92 8.47 -7.03
N PHE A 164 0.89 7.57 -8.01
CA PHE A 164 1.90 7.43 -9.05
C PHE A 164 1.27 7.74 -10.40
N GLU A 165 1.99 8.44 -11.25
CA GLU A 165 1.55 8.77 -12.60
C GLU A 165 2.39 8.00 -13.62
N ILE A 166 1.74 7.15 -14.42
CA ILE A 166 2.36 6.40 -15.51
C ILE A 166 1.68 6.82 -16.81
N HIS A 167 2.46 7.27 -17.79
CA HIS A 167 1.93 7.78 -19.06
C HIS A 167 0.84 8.85 -18.84
N GLN A 168 1.08 9.79 -17.91
CA GLN A 168 0.15 10.86 -17.53
C GLN A 168 -1.18 10.37 -16.93
N ALA A 169 -1.25 9.11 -16.51
CA ALA A 169 -2.44 8.53 -15.91
C ALA A 169 -2.19 8.07 -14.47
N PRO A 170 -3.03 8.49 -13.49
CA PRO A 170 -2.78 8.26 -12.09
C PRO A 170 -3.19 6.85 -11.64
N LEU A 171 -2.50 6.33 -10.64
CA LEU A 171 -2.93 5.20 -9.84
C LEU A 171 -2.53 5.43 -8.38
N LEU A 172 -3.26 4.83 -7.45
CA LEU A 172 -2.98 4.93 -6.02
C LEU A 172 -2.33 3.65 -5.52
N VAL A 173 -1.22 3.79 -4.80
CA VAL A 173 -0.57 2.69 -4.09
C VAL A 173 -0.68 2.96 -2.60
N THR A 174 -1.22 1.99 -1.87
CA THR A 174 -1.31 1.97 -0.41
C THR A 174 -0.53 0.77 0.11
N GLU A 175 0.32 0.99 1.11
CA GLU A 175 1.22 0.00 1.69
C GLU A 175 1.04 0.05 3.21
N LEU A 176 0.60 -1.05 3.81
CA LEU A 176 0.41 -1.23 5.25
C LEU A 176 1.51 -2.15 5.78
N PHE A 177 2.36 -1.63 6.67
CA PHE A 177 3.46 -2.37 7.29
C PHE A 177 2.93 -3.19 8.48
N LEU A 178 3.05 -4.50 8.38
CA LEU A 178 2.46 -5.47 9.30
C LEU A 178 3.36 -5.68 10.53
N GLU A 179 2.78 -6.17 11.64
CA GLU A 179 3.52 -6.47 12.88
C GLU A 179 4.79 -7.34 12.66
N PRO A 180 4.76 -8.42 11.84
CA PRO A 180 5.96 -9.25 11.60
C PRO A 180 7.12 -8.51 10.94
N PHE A 181 6.84 -7.44 10.20
CA PHE A 181 7.89 -6.60 9.63
C PHE A 181 8.54 -5.72 10.70
N ALA A 182 7.73 -5.16 11.59
CA ALA A 182 8.22 -4.36 12.71
C ALA A 182 9.10 -5.20 13.63
N ASP A 183 8.64 -6.40 13.99
CA ASP A 183 9.39 -7.38 14.78
C ASP A 183 10.74 -7.72 14.11
N HIS A 184 10.70 -8.06 12.82
CA HIS A 184 11.91 -8.42 12.07
C HIS A 184 12.93 -7.27 12.04
N SER A 185 12.45 -6.06 11.76
CA SER A 185 13.29 -4.88 11.56
C SER A 185 13.65 -4.19 12.88
N ASN A 186 13.30 -4.78 14.04
CA ASN A 186 13.41 -4.19 15.37
C ASN A 186 12.83 -2.76 15.45
N LEU A 187 11.76 -2.50 14.71
CA LEU A 187 11.07 -1.23 14.74
C LEU A 187 10.26 -1.12 16.02
N PRO A 188 10.20 0.06 16.64
CA PRO A 188 9.46 0.22 17.88
C PRO A 188 7.99 -0.10 17.65
N ASP A 189 7.52 -1.07 18.42
CA ASP A 189 6.11 -1.23 18.68
C ASP A 189 5.65 0.04 19.38
N LEU A 190 4.76 0.76 18.71
CA LEU A 190 4.12 1.90 19.33
C LEU A 190 3.14 1.34 20.36
N LYS A 191 3.64 1.03 21.57
CA LYS A 191 2.80 0.86 22.75
C LYS A 191 1.78 2.00 22.74
N PRO A 192 0.48 1.73 22.95
CA PRO A 192 -0.46 2.82 23.15
C PRO A 192 0.11 3.71 24.25
N GLY A 193 0.33 4.99 23.92
CA GLY A 193 0.58 5.98 24.95
C GLY A 193 -0.58 5.90 25.93
N PHE A 194 -0.23 5.85 27.22
CA PHE A 194 -1.15 5.81 28.36
C PHE A 194 -2.36 6.73 28.19
#